data_AF-A0A924UKX0-F1
#
_entry.id   AF-A0A924UKX0-F1
#
_cell.length_a   1.000
_cell.length_b   1.000
_cell.length_c   1.000
_cell.angle_alpha   90.00
_cell.angle_beta   90.00
_cell.angle_gamma   90.00
#
_symmetry.space_group_name_H-M   'P 1'
#
loop_
_entity.id
_entity.type
_entity.pdbx_description
1 polymer ?
#
loop_
_entity_poly.entity_id
_entity_poly.type
_entity_poly.pdbx_seq_one_letter_code
_entity_poly.pdbx_strand_id
1 'polypeptide(L)' 'MNLVTDRLSMRNYEPSDWKRVHIYGSDPEVSKYDFWGPNSIEDTKKFVAEMVAQAQTNPRYKFDFAISLDKP' A
#
# COMPACT_ATOMS: atom_id res chain seq x y z
N MET A 1 9.31 -7.58 -7.17
CA MET A 1 8.98 -8.82 -6.43
C MET A 1 7.50 -9.07 -6.63
N ASN A 2 7.11 -10.32 -6.92
CA ASN A 2 5.71 -10.74 -6.99
C ASN A 2 5.58 -12.11 -6.31
N LEU A 3 4.79 -12.20 -5.24
CA LEU A 3 4.50 -13.45 -4.53
C LEU A 3 3.02 -13.77 -4.68
N VAL A 4 2.73 -14.97 -5.18
CA VAL A 4 1.38 -15.38 -5.55
C VAL A 4 0.95 -16.58 -4.70
N THR A 5 -0.30 -16.54 -4.25
CA THR A 5 -1.00 -17.63 -3.55
C THR A 5 -2.26 -17.99 -4.35
N ASP A 6 -3.01 -19.01 -3.90
CA ASP A 6 -4.23 -19.46 -4.59
C ASP A 6 -5.29 -18.35 -4.80
N ARG A 7 -5.30 -17.32 -3.94
CA ARG A 7 -6.32 -16.26 -3.96
C ARG A 7 -5.77 -14.85 -4.10
N LEU A 8 -4.50 -14.62 -3.78
CA LEU A 8 -3.93 -13.29 -3.61
C LEU A 8 -2.53 -13.20 -4.22
N SER A 9 -2.21 -12.04 -4.77
CA SER A 9 -0.86 -11.62 -5.11
C SER A 9 -0.37 -10.49 -4.21
N MET A 10 0.93 -10.54 -3.90
CA MET A 10 1.68 -9.46 -3.30
C MET A 10 2.62 -8.89 -4.34
N ARG A 11 2.45 -7.61 -4.66
CA ARG A 11 3.24 -6.90 -5.67
C ARG A 11 3.76 -5.58 -5.11
N ASN A 12 4.76 -5.00 -5.78
CA ASN A 12 5.14 -3.62 -5.49
C ASN A 12 3.91 -2.70 -5.67
N TYR A 13 3.83 -1.67 -4.85
CA TYR A 13 2.85 -0.60 -5.04
C TYR A 13 3.03 0.07 -6.41
N GLU A 14 1.92 0.50 -6.97
CA GLU A 14 1.84 1.35 -8.15
C GLU A 14 1.25 2.72 -7.77
N PRO A 15 1.57 3.80 -8.50
CA PRO A 15 1.05 5.12 -8.19
C PRO A 15 -0.47 5.20 -8.12
N SER A 16 -1.21 4.34 -8.83
CA SER A 16 -2.68 4.30 -8.84
C SER A 16 -3.30 3.70 -7.58
N ASP A 17 -2.53 2.95 -6.79
CA ASP A 17 -3.04 2.20 -5.63
C ASP A 17 -3.54 3.12 -4.51
N TRP A 18 -3.12 4.39 -4.48
CA TRP A 18 -3.54 5.36 -3.46
C TRP A 18 -5.05 5.44 -3.32
N LYS A 19 -5.81 5.27 -4.41
CA LYS A 19 -7.27 5.34 -4.37
C LYS A 19 -7.88 4.23 -3.52
N ARG A 20 -7.33 3.01 -3.61
CA ARG A 20 -7.83 1.86 -2.84
C ARG A 20 -7.26 1.85 -1.43
N VAL A 21 -6.00 2.25 -1.26
CA VAL A 21 -5.41 2.47 0.07
C VAL A 21 -6.21 3.49 0.87
N HIS A 22 -6.65 4.58 0.23
CA HIS A 22 -7.36 5.65 0.93
C HIS A 22 -8.73 5.23 1.46
N ILE A 23 -9.41 4.26 0.82
CA ILE A 23 -10.73 3.79 1.27
C ILE A 23 -10.67 3.27 2.69
N TYR A 24 -9.67 2.45 3.02
CA TYR A 24 -9.50 1.95 4.39
C TYR A 24 -8.62 2.88 5.24
N GLY A 25 -7.64 3.56 4.62
CA GLY A 25 -6.71 4.44 5.36
C GLY A 25 -7.37 5.70 5.92
N SER A 26 -8.49 6.15 5.33
CA SER A 26 -9.28 7.28 5.84
C SER A 26 -10.35 6.88 6.86
N ASP A 27 -10.58 5.60 7.08
CA ASP A 27 -11.60 5.11 8.00
C ASP A 27 -11.10 5.18 9.46
N PRO A 28 -11.76 5.96 10.35
CA PRO A 28 -11.39 6.05 11.75
C PRO A 28 -11.48 4.72 12.51
N GLU A 29 -12.37 3.81 12.11
CA GLU A 29 -12.50 2.50 12.76
C GLU A 29 -11.31 1.58 12.40
N VAL A 30 -10.83 1.65 11.16
CA VAL A 30 -9.63 0.91 10.72
C VAL A 30 -8.38 1.46 11.42
N SER A 31 -8.25 2.79 11.48
CA SER A 31 -7.07 3.47 12.03
C SER A 31 -7.09 3.66 13.55
N LYS A 32 -8.15 3.20 14.23
CA LYS A 32 -8.38 3.42 15.68
C LYS A 32 -7.21 3.03 16.58
N TYR A 33 -6.47 1.99 16.21
CA TYR A 33 -5.33 1.47 16.96
C TYR A 33 -3.99 1.64 16.23
N ASP A 34 -4.02 2.30 15.08
CA ASP A 34 -2.83 2.61 14.29
C ASP A 34 -2.29 4.00 14.62
N PHE A 35 -0.97 4.15 14.45
CA PHE A 35 -0.30 5.45 14.60
C PHE A 35 -0.43 6.34 13.36
N TRP A 36 -1.05 5.84 12.29
CA TRP A 36 -1.07 6.45 10.97
C TRP A 36 -2.51 6.51 10.44
N GLY A 37 -3.26 7.51 10.87
CA GLY A 37 -4.59 7.81 10.35
C GLY A 37 -5.53 8.45 11.37
N PRO A 38 -6.79 8.73 10.96
CA PRO A 38 -7.33 8.56 9.61
C PRO A 38 -6.61 9.48 8.62
N ASN A 39 -6.18 8.91 7.49
CA ASN A 39 -5.31 9.60 6.54
C ASN A 39 -6.10 10.56 5.65
N SER A 40 -5.53 11.74 5.38
CA SER A 40 -5.98 12.58 4.27
C SER A 40 -5.65 11.94 2.90
N ILE A 41 -6.20 12.50 1.83
CA ILE A 41 -5.85 12.09 0.45
C ILE A 41 -4.36 12.32 0.21
N GLU A 42 -3.84 13.44 0.69
CA GLU A 42 -2.45 13.87 0.56
C GLU A 42 -1.51 12.90 1.31
N ASP A 43 -1.85 12.53 2.55
CA ASP A 43 -1.09 11.54 3.34
C ASP A 43 -1.03 10.20 2.61
N THR A 44 -2.16 9.75 2.07
CA THR A 44 -2.24 8.47 1.37
C THR A 44 -1.42 8.46 0.07
N LYS A 45 -1.49 9.55 -0.71
CA LYS A 45 -0.68 9.71 -1.93
C LYS A 45 0.81 9.74 -1.60
N LYS A 46 1.19 10.46 -0.53
CA LYS A 46 2.57 10.52 -0.06
C LYS A 46 3.08 9.14 0.32
N PHE A 47 2.31 8.40 1.14
CA PHE A 47 2.64 7.03 1.52
C PHE A 47 2.88 6.14 0.30
N VAL A 48 1.93 6.08 -0.66
CA VAL A 48 2.09 5.23 -1.85
C VAL A 48 3.28 5.65 -2.70
N ALA A 49 3.52 6.96 -2.86
CA ALA A 49 4.70 7.46 -3.59
C ALA A 49 6.01 7.03 -2.92
N GLU A 50 6.09 7.09 -1.59
CA GLU A 50 7.25 6.62 -0.82
C GLU A 50 7.47 5.10 -1.00
N MET A 51 6.40 4.29 -1.02
CA MET A 51 6.50 2.85 -1.25
C MET A 51 6.99 2.52 -2.66
N VAL A 52 6.50 3.24 -3.67
CA VAL A 52 6.95 3.11 -5.06
C VAL A 52 8.44 3.47 -5.17
N ALA A 53 8.86 4.59 -4.58
CA ALA A 53 10.27 5.01 -4.58
C ALA A 53 11.15 4.00 -3.84
N GLN A 54 10.68 3.52 -2.69
CA GLN A 54 11.40 2.53 -1.90
C GLN A 54 11.60 1.21 -2.67
N ALA A 55 10.62 0.79 -3.46
CA ALA A 55 10.75 -0.44 -4.23
C ALA A 55 11.91 -0.42 -5.24
N GLN A 56 12.44 0.76 -5.59
CA GLN A 56 13.55 0.97 -6.53
C GLN A 56 14.93 1.12 -5.85
N THR A 57 15.03 1.07 -4.52
CA THR A 57 16.31 1.24 -3.83
C THR A 57 17.22 0.02 -3.97
N ASN A 58 18.53 0.25 -3.98
CA ASN A 58 19.54 -0.81 -3.97
C ASN A 58 20.77 -0.39 -3.14
N PRO A 59 21.09 -1.07 -2.01
CA PRO A 59 20.36 -2.20 -1.44
C PRO A 59 18.98 -1.81 -0.89
N ARG A 60 18.00 -2.72 -1.05
CA ARG A 60 16.62 -2.54 -0.56
C ARG A 60 16.48 -3.11 0.86
N TYR A 61 16.02 -2.28 1.80
CA TYR A 61 15.83 -2.70 3.20
C TYR A 61 14.37 -2.71 3.70
N LYS A 62 13.44 -2.04 3.00
CA LYS A 62 12.00 -2.03 3.34
C LYS A 62 11.16 -2.72 2.26
N PHE A 63 10.23 -3.57 2.66
CA PHE A 63 9.50 -4.46 1.75
C PHE A 63 7.98 -4.35 1.93
N ASP A 64 7.47 -3.15 1.76
CA ASP A 64 6.03 -2.89 1.71
C ASP A 64 5.45 -3.26 0.34
N PHE A 65 4.33 -3.98 0.35
CA PHE A 65 3.68 -4.52 -0.84
C PHE A 65 2.18 -4.24 -0.83
N ALA A 66 1.62 -4.05 -2.02
CA ALA A 66 0.19 -4.04 -2.24
C ALA A 66 -0.33 -5.48 -2.36
N ILE A 67 -1.50 -5.74 -1.78
CA ILE A 67 -2.23 -7.00 -1.96
C ILE A 67 -3.28 -6.80 -3.06
N SER A 68 -3.30 -7.68 -4.05
CA SER A 68 -4.31 -7.72 -5.10
C SER A 68 -4.92 -9.12 -5.26
N LEU A 69 -6.14 -9.17 -5.79
CA LEU A 69 -6.74 -10.41 -6.27
C LEU A 69 -6.22 -10.67 -7.69
N ASP A 70 -5.77 -11.89 -7.97
CA ASP A 70 -5.30 -12.27 -9.31
C ASP A 70 -6.43 -12.55 -10.31
N LYS A 71 -7.67 -12.69 -9.82
CA LYS A 71 -8.87 -12.90 -10.65
C LYS A 71 -10.10 -12.23 -10.01
N PRO A 72 -11.04 -11.70 -10.81
CA PRO A 72 -12.33 -11.20 -10.34
C PRO A 72 -13.21 -12.32 -9.76
#